data_AF-A0A1G9LA42-F1
#
_entry.id   AF-A0A1G9LA42-F1
#
_cell.length_a   1.000
_cell.length_b   1.000
_cell.length_c   1.000
_cell.angle_alpha   90.00
_cell.angle_beta   90.00
_cell.angle_gamma   90.00
#
_symmetry.space_group_name_H-M   'P 1'
#
loop_
_entity.id
_entity.type
_entity.pdbx_description
1 polymer ?
#
loop_
_entity_poly.entity_id
_entity_poly.type
_entity_poly.pdbx_seq_one_letter_code
_entity_poly.pdbx_strand_id
1 'polypeptide(L)'
;MNKIEFLEILKDYLKKDFSENEINDILRDYEEYFVDGLIEGKSDMEIIEALGSPKAIANELISQIKKDGKGESSSNDRLNDKLNLLKLRIREKYNQTKDYISEKLTPNINNENHEKNRKWIQVILTILSIILIIPSIAILITLAGIGITLSGFLIAYIATIPLAVNFLKGTTETILLYTFMSMAFIGGQILAWQIYIFLISLCIKIIKNYRHWIKTRNIYINASKKKEEYDKKELEEDYYENLDTDNVKEEGDERYE
;
A
#
# COMPACT_ATOMS: atom_id res chain seq x y z
N MET A 1 -7.90 -24.64 -18.42
CA MET A 1 -8.69 -23.96 -17.40
C MET A 1 -7.93 -22.72 -16.97
N ASN A 2 -8.58 -21.56 -16.95
CA ASN A 2 -7.97 -20.31 -16.47
C ASN A 2 -8.51 -19.94 -15.07
N LYS A 3 -7.95 -18.90 -14.42
CA LYS A 3 -8.41 -18.42 -13.10
C LYS A 3 -9.93 -18.22 -13.03
N ILE A 4 -10.52 -17.57 -14.04
CA ILE A 4 -11.93 -17.19 -14.05
C ILE A 4 -12.80 -18.45 -14.04
N GLU A 5 -12.48 -19.42 -14.90
CA GLU A 5 -13.17 -20.71 -14.98
C GLU A 5 -13.03 -21.50 -13.67
N PHE A 6 -11.84 -21.51 -13.06
CA PHE A 6 -11.61 -22.19 -11.78
C PHE A 6 -12.51 -21.62 -10.65
N LEU A 7 -12.55 -20.29 -10.52
CA LEU A 7 -13.33 -19.61 -9.49
C LEU A 7 -14.83 -19.74 -9.72
N GLU A 8 -15.28 -19.74 -10.97
CA GLU A 8 -16.70 -19.94 -11.31
C GLU A 8 -17.15 -21.37 -10.96
N ILE A 9 -16.34 -22.37 -11.31
CA ILE A 9 -16.61 -23.77 -10.94
C ILE A 9 -16.60 -23.95 -9.41
N LEU A 10 -15.64 -23.35 -8.71
CA LEU A 10 -15.58 -23.38 -7.25
C LEU A 10 -16.84 -22.74 -6.63
N LYS A 11 -17.24 -21.57 -7.14
CA LYS A 11 -18.45 -20.86 -6.71
C LYS A 11 -19.68 -21.76 -6.83
N ASP A 12 -19.84 -22.44 -7.96
CA ASP A 12 -21.00 -23.29 -8.21
C ASP A 12 -21.08 -24.49 -7.26
N TYR A 13 -19.95 -25.08 -6.87
CA TYR A 13 -19.94 -26.13 -5.86
C TYR A 13 -20.28 -25.61 -4.45
N LEU A 14 -19.90 -24.37 -4.12
CA LEU A 14 -20.12 -23.78 -2.80
C LEU A 14 -21.54 -23.22 -2.60
N LYS A 15 -22.23 -22.79 -3.67
CA LYS A 15 -23.59 -22.23 -3.63
C LYS A 15 -24.63 -23.08 -2.87
N LYS A 16 -24.42 -24.39 -2.81
CA LYS A 16 -25.37 -25.32 -2.20
C LYS A 16 -25.31 -25.34 -0.66
N ASP A 17 -24.13 -25.10 -0.09
CA ASP A 17 -23.87 -25.32 1.34
C ASP A 17 -23.45 -24.01 2.07
N PHE A 18 -23.23 -22.91 1.36
CA PHE A 18 -22.75 -21.63 1.91
C PHE A 18 -23.67 -20.45 1.55
N SER A 19 -23.67 -19.39 2.38
CA SER A 19 -24.30 -18.12 2.02
C SER A 19 -23.44 -17.33 1.02
N GLU A 20 -24.06 -16.44 0.23
CA GLU A 20 -23.35 -15.59 -0.74
C GLU A 20 -22.18 -14.80 -0.12
N ASN A 21 -22.30 -14.35 1.13
CA ASN A 21 -21.22 -13.64 1.81
C ASN A 21 -20.01 -14.55 2.09
N GLU A 22 -20.25 -15.77 2.57
CA GLU A 22 -19.19 -16.75 2.84
C GLU A 22 -18.55 -17.22 1.54
N ILE A 23 -19.35 -17.42 0.50
CA ILE A 23 -18.85 -17.75 -0.85
C ILE A 23 -17.92 -16.65 -1.35
N ASN A 24 -18.32 -15.39 -1.25
CA ASN A 24 -17.49 -14.27 -1.71
C ASN A 24 -16.20 -14.14 -0.90
N ASP A 25 -16.23 -14.41 0.41
CA ASP A 25 -15.03 -14.41 1.25
C ASP A 25 -14.07 -15.54 0.85
N ILE A 26 -14.59 -16.76 0.61
CA ILE A 26 -13.78 -17.90 0.13
C ILE A 26 -13.18 -17.59 -1.24
N LEU A 27 -13.99 -17.11 -2.20
CA LEU A 27 -13.51 -16.79 -3.54
C LEU A 27 -12.44 -15.71 -3.53
N ARG A 28 -12.56 -14.70 -2.66
CA ARG A 28 -11.55 -13.66 -2.50
C ARG A 28 -10.21 -14.21 -2.01
N ASP A 29 -10.23 -15.17 -1.08
CA ASP A 29 -9.02 -15.79 -0.55
C ASP A 29 -8.31 -16.63 -1.64
N TYR A 30 -9.05 -17.35 -2.48
CA TYR A 30 -8.47 -18.05 -3.64
C TYR A 30 -8.02 -17.08 -4.74
N GLU A 31 -8.75 -16.00 -4.99
CA GLU A 31 -8.34 -14.96 -5.93
C GLU A 31 -7.00 -14.32 -5.53
N GLU A 32 -6.80 -14.05 -4.24
CA GLU A 32 -5.53 -13.57 -3.69
C GLU A 32 -4.39 -14.56 -3.96
N TYR A 33 -4.62 -15.86 -3.77
CA TYR A 33 -3.64 -16.90 -4.09
C TYR A 33 -3.23 -16.90 -5.57
N PHE A 34 -4.19 -16.70 -6.50
CA PHE A 34 -3.87 -16.55 -7.92
C PHE A 34 -3.05 -15.29 -8.20
N VAL A 35 -3.33 -14.18 -7.51
CA VAL A 35 -2.56 -12.94 -7.65
C VAL A 35 -1.13 -13.13 -7.17
N ASP A 36 -0.93 -13.81 -6.04
CA ASP A 36 0.40 -14.11 -5.49
C ASP A 36 1.21 -15.01 -6.43
N GLY A 37 0.59 -16.05 -6.98
CA GLY A 37 1.25 -16.93 -7.96
C GLY A 37 1.65 -16.20 -9.25
N LEU A 38 0.81 -15.31 -9.76
CA LEU A 38 1.14 -14.47 -10.92
C LEU A 38 2.30 -13.51 -10.62
N ILE A 39 2.33 -12.98 -9.40
CA ILE A 39 3.40 -12.12 -8.88
C ILE A 39 4.75 -12.84 -8.82
N GLU A 40 4.74 -14.14 -8.49
CA GLU A 40 5.89 -15.06 -8.49
C GLU A 40 6.31 -15.51 -9.90
N GLY A 41 5.56 -15.10 -10.94
CA GLY A 41 5.84 -15.46 -12.33
C GLY A 41 5.28 -16.81 -12.76
N LYS A 42 4.41 -17.43 -11.96
CA LYS A 42 3.71 -18.68 -12.31
C LYS A 42 2.54 -18.38 -13.24
N SER A 43 2.25 -19.31 -14.15
CA SER A 43 1.06 -19.27 -14.99
C SER A 43 -0.19 -19.76 -14.24
N ASP A 44 -1.38 -19.34 -14.67
CA ASP A 44 -2.66 -19.82 -14.13
C ASP A 44 -2.73 -21.36 -14.04
N MET A 45 -2.14 -22.05 -15.02
CA MET A 45 -2.13 -23.51 -15.08
C MET A 45 -1.30 -24.14 -13.96
N GLU A 46 -0.12 -23.60 -13.68
CA GLU A 46 0.76 -24.06 -12.60
C GLU A 46 0.14 -23.77 -11.22
N ILE A 47 -0.56 -22.63 -11.09
CA ILE A 47 -1.28 -22.27 -9.86
C ILE A 47 -2.44 -23.25 -9.64
N ILE A 48 -3.20 -23.58 -10.69
CA ILE A 48 -4.29 -24.57 -10.64
C ILE A 48 -3.76 -25.95 -10.27
N GLU A 49 -2.62 -26.36 -10.83
CA GLU A 49 -1.99 -27.65 -10.52
C GLU A 49 -1.59 -27.74 -9.04
N ALA A 50 -1.06 -26.65 -8.48
CA ALA A 50 -0.72 -26.56 -7.06
C ALA A 50 -1.96 -26.55 -6.14
N LEU A 51 -3.05 -25.91 -6.56
CA LEU A 51 -4.31 -25.85 -5.81
C LEU A 51 -5.11 -27.16 -5.87
N GLY A 52 -4.96 -27.92 -6.96
CA GLY A 52 -5.76 -29.11 -7.23
C GLY A 52 -7.15 -28.79 -7.80
N SER A 53 -8.10 -29.71 -7.67
CA SER A 53 -9.41 -29.55 -8.30
C SER A 53 -10.36 -28.65 -7.47
N PRO A 54 -11.11 -27.72 -8.10
CA PRO A 54 -12.06 -26.85 -7.40
C PRO A 54 -13.16 -27.63 -6.68
N LYS A 55 -13.52 -28.82 -7.20
CA LYS A 55 -14.48 -29.74 -6.56
C LYS A 55 -13.94 -30.34 -5.26
N ALA A 56 -12.66 -30.72 -5.23
CA ALA A 56 -12.05 -31.28 -4.02
C ALA A 56 -11.99 -30.25 -2.90
N ILE A 57 -11.57 -29.02 -3.25
CA ILE A 57 -11.55 -27.87 -2.34
C ILE A 57 -12.94 -27.61 -1.75
N ALA A 58 -13.97 -27.53 -2.60
CA ALA A 58 -15.34 -27.29 -2.12
C ALA A 58 -15.80 -28.38 -1.13
N ASN A 59 -15.56 -29.66 -1.43
CA ASN A 59 -15.94 -30.76 -0.55
C ASN A 59 -15.21 -30.72 0.80
N GLU A 60 -13.94 -30.30 0.79
CA GLU A 60 -13.16 -30.16 2.02
C GLU A 60 -13.74 -29.04 2.90
N LEU A 61 -14.00 -27.87 2.32
CA LEU A 61 -14.60 -26.73 3.03
C LEU A 61 -15.97 -27.07 3.62
N ILE A 62 -16.82 -27.77 2.86
CA ILE A 62 -18.13 -28.25 3.34
C ILE A 62 -17.98 -29.22 4.52
N SER A 63 -16.98 -30.10 4.47
CA SER A 63 -16.71 -31.09 5.52
C SER A 63 -16.22 -30.44 6.82
N GLN A 64 -15.41 -29.39 6.72
CA GLN A 64 -14.94 -28.62 7.89
C GLN A 64 -16.11 -27.94 8.60
N ILE A 65 -16.98 -27.25 7.87
CA ILE A 65 -18.14 -26.55 8.48
C ILE A 65 -19.14 -27.51 9.12
N LYS A 66 -19.42 -28.66 8.50
CA LYS A 66 -20.32 -29.68 9.09
C LYS A 66 -19.79 -30.24 10.41
N LYS A 67 -18.48 -30.16 10.67
CA LYS A 67 -17.87 -30.53 11.96
C LYS A 67 -17.97 -29.42 13.00
N ASP A 68 -17.90 -28.17 12.56
CA ASP A 68 -17.88 -26.99 13.44
C ASP A 68 -19.28 -26.48 13.86
N GLY A 69 -20.35 -26.93 13.19
CA GLY A 69 -21.74 -26.51 13.42
C GLY A 69 -22.40 -26.93 14.75
N LYS A 70 -21.65 -27.34 15.78
CA LYS A 70 -22.20 -27.84 17.08
C LYS A 70 -22.03 -26.90 18.27
N GLY A 71 -21.62 -25.64 18.07
CA GLY A 71 -21.48 -24.66 19.15
C GLY A 71 -22.22 -23.36 18.86
N GLU A 72 -23.36 -23.15 19.51
CA GLU A 72 -24.00 -21.83 19.63
C GLU A 72 -23.08 -20.92 20.47
N SER A 73 -22.53 -19.87 19.86
CA SER A 73 -21.74 -18.86 20.56
C SER A 73 -22.29 -17.47 20.27
N SER A 74 -22.44 -16.71 21.36
CA SER A 74 -23.13 -15.42 21.49
C SER A 74 -22.61 -14.36 20.51
N SER A 75 -23.55 -13.60 19.92
CA SER A 75 -23.30 -12.66 18.81
C SER A 75 -22.24 -11.59 19.10
N ASN A 76 -22.01 -11.21 20.36
CA ASN A 76 -21.03 -10.17 20.71
C ASN A 76 -19.58 -10.67 20.73
N ASP A 77 -19.35 -11.91 21.17
CA ASP A 77 -18.01 -12.51 21.17
C ASP A 77 -17.55 -12.78 19.72
N ARG A 78 -18.48 -13.25 18.89
CA ARG A 78 -18.26 -13.43 17.44
C ARG A 78 -17.89 -12.13 16.72
N LEU A 79 -18.43 -10.99 17.13
CA LEU A 79 -18.11 -9.69 16.50
C LEU A 79 -16.70 -9.23 16.87
N ASN A 80 -16.32 -9.34 18.15
CA ASN A 80 -14.98 -8.99 18.58
C ASN A 80 -13.91 -9.92 17.99
N ASP A 81 -14.21 -11.22 17.89
CA ASP A 81 -13.30 -12.18 17.27
C ASP A 81 -13.11 -11.87 15.78
N LYS A 82 -14.19 -11.52 15.06
CA LYS A 82 -14.10 -11.09 13.66
C LYS A 82 -13.31 -9.79 13.48
N LEU A 83 -13.45 -8.82 14.38
CA LEU A 83 -12.69 -7.56 14.34
C LEU A 83 -11.20 -7.79 14.60
N ASN A 84 -10.87 -8.65 15.56
CA ASN A 84 -9.49 -9.03 15.86
C ASN A 84 -8.87 -9.81 14.70
N LEU A 85 -9.62 -10.76 14.11
CA LEU A 85 -9.19 -11.51 12.93
C LEU A 85 -8.95 -10.58 11.73
N LEU A 86 -9.85 -9.63 11.49
CA LEU A 86 -9.71 -8.64 10.42
C LEU A 86 -8.49 -7.75 10.64
N LYS A 87 -8.26 -7.30 11.87
CA LYS A 87 -7.08 -6.49 12.23
C LYS A 87 -5.78 -7.28 12.02
N LEU A 88 -5.77 -8.56 12.36
CA LEU A 88 -4.63 -9.45 12.11
C LEU A 88 -4.41 -9.65 10.60
N ARG A 89 -5.47 -9.95 9.84
CA ARG A 89 -5.40 -10.14 8.38
C ARG A 89 -4.91 -8.88 7.66
N ILE A 90 -5.40 -7.69 8.05
CA ILE A 90 -4.92 -6.41 7.49
C ILE A 90 -3.44 -6.19 7.82
N ARG A 91 -3.01 -6.52 9.04
CA ARG A 91 -1.60 -6.36 9.46
C ARG A 91 -0.69 -7.33 8.72
N GLU A 92 -1.11 -8.57 8.59
CA GLU A 92 -0.38 -9.62 7.87
C GLU A 92 -0.24 -9.24 6.39
N LYS A 93 -1.35 -8.87 5.74
CA LYS A 93 -1.36 -8.42 4.34
C LYS A 93 -0.53 -7.15 4.13
N TYR A 94 -0.58 -6.19 5.06
CA TYR A 94 0.29 -5.01 5.03
C TYR A 94 1.76 -5.37 5.12
N ASN A 95 2.13 -6.29 6.02
CA ASN A 95 3.52 -6.73 6.19
C ASN A 95 4.00 -7.53 4.98
N GLN A 96 3.22 -8.49 4.49
CA GLN A 96 3.55 -9.28 3.29
C GLN A 96 3.73 -8.37 2.07
N THR A 97 2.79 -7.45 1.83
CA THR A 97 2.88 -6.49 0.72
C THR A 97 4.10 -5.57 0.90
N LYS A 98 4.37 -5.12 2.13
CA LYS A 98 5.53 -4.31 2.45
C LYS A 98 6.82 -5.07 2.15
N ASP A 99 6.94 -6.33 2.57
CA ASP A 99 8.13 -7.14 2.40
C ASP A 99 8.35 -7.48 0.92
N TYR A 100 7.30 -7.85 0.18
CA TYR A 100 7.34 -8.06 -1.27
C TYR A 100 7.78 -6.81 -2.05
N ILE A 101 7.14 -5.67 -1.80
CA ILE A 101 7.53 -4.38 -2.39
C ILE A 101 8.96 -4.03 -1.96
N SER A 102 9.32 -4.36 -0.73
CA SER A 102 10.65 -4.07 -0.21
C SER A 102 11.73 -4.83 -0.96
N GLU A 103 11.52 -6.12 -1.20
CA GLU A 103 12.44 -7.00 -1.90
C GLU A 103 12.57 -6.58 -3.36
N LYS A 104 11.42 -6.40 -4.04
CA LYS A 104 11.37 -6.07 -5.47
C LYS A 104 11.88 -4.67 -5.81
N LEU A 105 11.84 -3.73 -4.86
CA LEU A 105 12.39 -2.38 -5.00
C LEU A 105 13.80 -2.22 -4.38
N THR A 106 14.42 -3.31 -3.90
CA THR A 106 15.84 -3.30 -3.51
C THR A 106 16.68 -3.75 -4.70
N PRO A 107 17.71 -2.97 -5.11
CA PRO A 107 18.68 -3.46 -6.09
C PRO A 107 19.39 -4.71 -5.55
N ASN A 108 19.29 -5.85 -6.26
CA ASN A 108 20.01 -7.07 -5.90
C ASN A 108 21.46 -7.01 -6.41
N ILE A 109 22.37 -6.70 -5.50
CA ILE A 109 23.78 -6.36 -5.74
C ILE A 109 24.62 -7.57 -6.24
N ASN A 110 24.08 -8.79 -6.25
CA ASN A 110 24.83 -10.02 -6.56
C ASN A 110 24.46 -10.67 -7.92
N ASN A 111 23.66 -10.01 -8.76
CA ASN A 111 23.27 -10.55 -10.07
C ASN A 111 24.18 -10.00 -11.19
N GLU A 112 24.61 -10.84 -12.14
CA GLU A 112 25.44 -10.46 -13.29
C GLU A 112 24.85 -9.30 -14.13
N ASN A 113 23.52 -9.15 -14.15
CA ASN A 113 22.81 -8.06 -14.86
C ASN A 113 22.41 -6.87 -13.95
N HIS A 114 23.12 -6.68 -12.84
CA HIS A 114 22.76 -5.70 -11.81
C HIS A 114 22.73 -4.25 -12.31
N GLU A 115 23.54 -3.85 -13.30
CA GLU A 115 23.54 -2.49 -13.86
C GLU A 115 22.19 -2.12 -14.49
N LYS A 116 21.60 -3.02 -15.28
CA LYS A 116 20.32 -2.81 -15.96
C LYS A 116 19.16 -2.79 -14.96
N ASN A 117 19.15 -3.74 -14.02
CA ASN A 117 18.11 -3.83 -12.98
C ASN A 117 18.10 -2.60 -12.08
N ARG A 118 19.26 -2.09 -11.68
CA ARG A 118 19.37 -0.88 -10.87
C ARG A 118 18.86 0.37 -11.59
N LYS A 119 19.18 0.56 -12.89
CA LYS A 119 18.67 1.69 -13.68
C LYS A 119 17.14 1.64 -13.79
N TRP A 120 16.56 0.46 -14.00
CA TRP A 120 15.09 0.26 -13.99
C TRP A 120 14.46 0.55 -12.62
N ILE A 121 15.08 0.06 -11.52
CA ILE A 121 14.63 0.34 -10.14
C ILE A 121 14.74 1.84 -9.81
N GLN A 122 15.73 2.54 -10.36
CA GLN A 122 15.85 3.98 -10.16
C GLN A 122 14.71 4.74 -10.86
N VAL A 123 14.35 4.36 -12.09
CA VAL A 123 13.25 4.98 -12.85
C VAL A 123 11.90 4.72 -12.20
N ILE A 124 11.63 3.49 -11.75
CA ILE A 124 10.35 3.16 -11.08
C ILE A 124 10.19 3.97 -9.79
N LEU A 125 11.28 4.16 -9.01
CA LEU A 125 11.25 4.93 -7.77
C LEU A 125 11.03 6.43 -8.00
N THR A 126 11.60 7.02 -9.07
CA THR A 126 11.33 8.42 -9.42
C THR A 126 9.89 8.62 -9.88
N ILE A 127 9.36 7.72 -10.72
CA ILE A 127 7.94 7.78 -11.13
C ILE A 127 7.01 7.63 -9.92
N LEU A 128 7.31 6.67 -9.03
CA LEU A 128 6.56 6.46 -7.78
C LEU A 128 6.62 7.69 -6.84
N SER A 129 7.71 8.45 -6.88
CA SER A 129 7.83 9.71 -6.15
C SER A 129 6.96 10.82 -6.72
N ILE A 130 6.98 10.97 -8.04
CA ILE A 130 6.18 11.98 -8.74
C ILE A 130 4.68 11.72 -8.51
N ILE A 131 4.23 10.47 -8.66
CA ILE A 131 2.81 10.11 -8.48
C ILE A 131 2.32 10.29 -7.05
N LEU A 132 3.18 10.23 -6.04
CA LEU A 132 2.78 10.41 -4.64
C LEU A 132 2.86 11.87 -4.17
N ILE A 133 3.81 12.63 -4.72
CA ILE A 133 4.03 14.06 -4.39
C ILE A 133 2.93 14.94 -4.98
N ILE A 134 2.56 14.73 -6.25
CA ILE A 134 1.54 15.53 -6.95
C ILE A 134 0.19 15.57 -6.20
N PRO A 135 -0.46 14.44 -5.87
CA PRO A 135 -1.72 14.45 -5.14
C PRO A 135 -1.55 14.96 -3.71
N SER A 136 -0.41 14.70 -3.06
CA SER A 136 -0.14 15.22 -1.72
C SER A 136 -0.08 16.74 -1.67
N ILE A 137 0.54 17.38 -2.66
CA ILE A 137 0.59 18.85 -2.77
C ILE A 137 -0.79 19.40 -3.12
N ALA A 138 -1.52 18.76 -4.04
CA ALA A 138 -2.89 19.16 -4.37
C ALA A 138 -3.80 19.14 -3.13
N ILE A 139 -3.72 18.08 -2.32
CA ILE A 139 -4.47 17.97 -1.07
C ILE A 139 -4.09 19.10 -0.12
N LEU A 140 -2.81 19.41 0.07
CA LEU A 140 -2.38 20.52 0.93
C LEU A 140 -2.95 21.88 0.49
N ILE A 141 -2.98 22.16 -0.83
CA ILE A 141 -3.57 23.38 -1.37
C ILE A 141 -5.07 23.44 -1.10
N THR A 142 -5.80 22.33 -1.34
CA THR A 142 -7.24 22.27 -1.04
C THR A 142 -7.52 22.47 0.44
N LEU A 143 -6.68 21.90 1.30
CA LEU A 143 -6.79 22.03 2.76
C LEU A 143 -6.56 23.49 3.19
N ALA A 144 -5.56 24.17 2.64
CA ALA A 144 -5.38 25.61 2.88
C ALA A 144 -6.62 26.41 2.48
N GLY A 145 -7.25 26.08 1.35
CA GLY A 145 -8.52 26.68 0.90
C GLY A 145 -9.68 26.45 1.87
N ILE A 146 -9.81 25.24 2.41
CA ILE A 146 -10.80 24.91 3.45
C ILE A 146 -10.55 25.75 4.71
N GLY A 147 -9.29 25.91 5.14
CA GLY A 147 -8.95 26.76 6.28
C GLY A 147 -9.34 28.23 6.11
N ILE A 148 -9.11 28.78 4.91
CA ILE A 148 -9.57 30.14 4.55
C ILE A 148 -11.09 30.22 4.59
N THR A 149 -11.78 29.20 4.08
CA THR A 149 -13.24 29.14 4.03
C THR A 149 -13.85 29.08 5.44
N LEU A 150 -13.31 28.24 6.32
CA LEU A 150 -13.73 28.17 7.73
C LEU A 150 -13.53 29.50 8.46
N SER A 151 -12.39 30.15 8.22
CA SER A 151 -12.11 31.48 8.78
C SER A 151 -13.09 32.53 8.23
N GLY A 152 -13.40 32.46 6.95
CA GLY A 152 -14.40 33.32 6.30
C GLY A 152 -15.80 33.14 6.87
N PHE A 153 -16.20 31.91 7.20
CA PHE A 153 -17.50 31.64 7.84
C PHE A 153 -17.63 32.30 9.22
N LEU A 154 -16.55 32.37 10.01
CA LEU A 154 -16.57 33.10 11.29
C LEU A 154 -16.75 34.60 11.09
N ILE A 155 -16.06 35.18 10.11
CA ILE A 155 -16.17 36.62 9.79
C ILE A 155 -17.59 36.93 9.30
N ALA A 156 -18.12 36.12 8.38
CA ALA A 156 -19.48 36.26 7.87
C ALA A 156 -20.51 36.16 9.00
N TYR A 157 -20.34 35.21 9.92
CA TYR A 157 -21.20 35.06 11.08
C TYR A 157 -21.23 36.35 11.93
N ILE A 158 -20.07 36.93 12.25
CA ILE A 158 -19.99 38.20 13.00
C ILE A 158 -20.70 39.33 12.23
N ALA A 159 -20.53 39.41 10.92
CA ALA A 159 -21.18 40.43 10.08
C ALA A 159 -22.72 40.31 10.06
N THR A 160 -23.28 39.13 10.30
CA THR A 160 -24.74 38.93 10.35
C THR A 160 -25.37 39.35 11.68
N ILE A 161 -24.58 39.54 12.75
CA ILE A 161 -25.09 39.87 14.10
C ILE A 161 -25.91 41.17 14.12
N PRO A 162 -25.47 42.31 13.53
CA PRO A 162 -26.26 43.54 13.54
C PRO A 162 -27.61 43.40 12.84
N LEU A 163 -27.65 42.61 11.75
CA LEU A 163 -28.87 42.33 11.01
C LEU A 163 -29.82 41.45 11.83
N ALA A 164 -29.29 40.43 12.51
CA ALA A 164 -30.07 39.59 13.41
C ALA A 164 -30.67 40.38 14.58
N VAL A 165 -29.90 41.29 15.21
CA VAL A 165 -30.38 42.13 16.31
C VAL A 165 -31.57 43.01 15.90
N ASN A 166 -31.58 43.53 14.67
CA ASN A 166 -32.72 44.30 14.16
C ASN A 166 -33.97 43.43 13.99
N PHE A 167 -33.82 42.18 13.56
CA PHE A 167 -34.94 41.24 13.39
C PHE A 167 -35.52 40.76 14.73
N LEU A 168 -34.65 40.50 15.71
CA LEU A 168 -35.01 40.02 17.04
C LEU A 168 -35.81 41.05 17.86
N LYS A 169 -35.72 42.34 17.55
CA LYS A 169 -36.55 43.39 18.18
C LYS A 169 -38.04 43.29 17.81
N GLY A 170 -38.38 42.63 16.71
CA GLY A 170 -39.76 42.55 16.20
C GLY A 170 -40.58 41.38 16.75
N THR A 171 -39.95 40.30 17.23
CA THR A 171 -40.64 39.08 17.69
C THR A 171 -39.88 38.38 18.83
N THR A 172 -40.43 38.40 20.04
CA THR A 172 -39.78 37.84 21.25
C THR A 172 -39.54 36.32 21.16
N GLU A 173 -40.39 35.61 20.42
CA GLU A 173 -40.30 34.15 20.25
C GLU A 173 -39.05 33.69 19.47
N THR A 174 -38.47 34.55 18.64
CA THR A 174 -37.33 34.18 17.77
C THR A 174 -35.97 34.24 18.48
N ILE A 175 -35.90 34.87 19.66
CA ILE A 175 -34.65 35.06 20.43
C ILE A 175 -34.08 33.71 20.88
N LEU A 176 -34.92 32.83 21.42
CA LEU A 176 -34.50 31.50 21.89
C LEU A 176 -33.96 30.64 20.74
N LEU A 177 -34.63 30.64 19.59
CA LEU A 177 -34.20 29.87 18.43
C LEU A 177 -32.81 30.33 17.94
N TYR A 178 -32.58 31.64 17.91
CA TYR A 178 -31.31 32.22 17.47
C TYR A 178 -30.14 31.87 18.41
N THR A 179 -30.35 31.84 19.73
CA THR A 179 -29.31 31.42 20.69
C THR A 179 -28.96 29.93 20.54
N PHE A 180 -29.92 29.06 20.27
CA PHE A 180 -29.63 27.65 19.99
C PHE A 180 -28.87 27.46 18.67
N MET A 181 -29.26 28.16 17.61
CA MET A 181 -28.58 28.08 16.31
C MET A 181 -27.15 28.61 16.36
N SER A 182 -26.92 29.72 17.06
CA SER A 182 -25.58 30.27 17.25
C SER A 182 -24.69 29.33 18.06
N MET A 183 -25.21 28.72 19.13
CA MET A 183 -24.47 27.76 19.93
C MET A 183 -24.13 26.49 19.13
N ALA A 184 -25.08 25.98 18.34
CA ALA A 184 -24.83 24.87 17.42
C ALA A 184 -23.79 25.21 16.35
N PHE A 185 -23.83 26.43 15.79
CA PHE A 185 -22.85 26.89 14.80
C PHE A 185 -21.44 26.95 15.39
N ILE A 186 -21.27 27.54 16.57
CA ILE A 186 -19.97 27.64 17.26
C ILE A 186 -19.44 26.23 17.58
N GLY A 187 -20.30 25.34 18.10
CA GLY A 187 -19.94 23.94 18.35
C GLY A 187 -19.51 23.20 17.08
N GLY A 188 -20.25 23.37 15.99
CA GLY A 188 -19.92 22.79 14.68
C GLY A 188 -18.58 23.31 14.13
N GLN A 189 -18.30 24.60 14.27
CA GLN A 189 -17.03 25.20 13.84
C GLN A 189 -15.84 24.64 14.63
N ILE A 190 -15.99 24.44 15.95
CA ILE A 190 -14.93 23.83 16.78
C ILE A 190 -14.63 22.40 16.32
N LEU A 191 -15.67 21.59 16.08
CA LEU A 191 -15.51 20.23 15.55
C LEU A 191 -14.84 20.23 14.16
N ALA A 192 -15.25 21.15 13.28
CA ALA A 192 -14.65 21.29 11.96
C ALA A 192 -13.16 21.62 12.04
N TRP A 193 -12.74 22.53 12.95
CA TRP A 193 -11.33 22.84 13.18
C TRP A 193 -10.53 21.66 13.73
N GLN A 194 -11.12 20.84 14.61
CA GLN A 194 -10.46 19.63 15.12
C GLN A 194 -10.22 18.61 14.01
N ILE A 195 -11.22 18.36 13.17
CA ILE A 195 -11.11 17.46 12.00
C ILE A 195 -10.05 18.00 11.02
N TYR A 196 -10.05 19.31 10.78
CA TYR A 196 -9.09 19.97 9.91
C TYR A 196 -7.63 19.77 10.37
N ILE A 197 -7.34 20.03 11.66
CA ILE A 197 -6.00 19.84 12.23
C ILE A 197 -5.59 18.37 12.20
N PHE A 198 -6.51 17.46 12.49
CA PHE A 198 -6.27 16.02 12.41
C PHE A 198 -5.86 15.57 11.00
N LEU A 199 -6.57 16.05 9.97
CA LEU A 199 -6.26 15.75 8.57
C LEU A 199 -4.88 16.29 8.16
N ILE A 200 -4.53 17.53 8.53
CA ILE A 200 -3.20 18.09 8.28
C ILE A 200 -2.11 17.20 8.90
N SER A 201 -2.28 16.82 10.17
CA SER A 201 -1.33 15.99 10.90
C SER A 201 -1.12 14.63 10.22
N LEU A 202 -2.22 14.01 9.76
CA LEU A 202 -2.17 12.74 9.02
C LEU A 202 -1.39 12.88 7.70
N CYS A 203 -1.64 13.92 6.91
CA CYS A 203 -0.92 14.18 5.67
C CYS A 203 0.58 14.37 5.90
N ILE A 204 0.97 15.19 6.89
CA ILE A 204 2.38 15.43 7.23
C ILE A 204 3.07 14.12 7.64
N LYS A 205 2.40 13.28 8.45
CA LYS A 205 2.93 12.00 8.91
C LYS A 205 3.22 11.05 7.74
N ILE A 206 2.29 10.96 6.78
CA ILE A 206 2.46 10.11 5.59
C ILE A 206 3.64 10.59 4.74
N ILE A 207 3.73 11.90 4.46
CA ILE A 207 4.83 12.48 3.67
C ILE A 207 6.19 12.25 4.35
N LYS A 208 6.26 12.42 5.67
CA LYS A 208 7.49 12.21 6.44
C LYS A 208 7.95 10.74 6.37
N ASN A 209 7.03 9.80 6.54
CA ASN A 209 7.32 8.38 6.45
C ASN A 209 7.81 8.00 5.04
N TYR A 210 7.14 8.52 4.01
CA TYR A 210 7.53 8.32 2.62
C TYR A 210 8.94 8.86 2.31
N ARG A 211 9.23 10.10 2.72
CA ARG A 211 10.56 10.71 2.57
C ARG A 211 11.64 9.92 3.29
N HIS A 212 11.34 9.35 4.45
CA HIS A 212 12.29 8.52 5.17
C HIS A 212 12.57 7.22 4.40
N TRP A 213 11.52 6.54 3.94
CA TRP A 213 11.62 5.31 3.16
C TRP A 213 12.45 5.48 1.87
N ILE A 214 12.23 6.55 1.11
CA ILE A 214 13.01 6.79 -0.12
C ILE A 214 14.48 7.11 0.15
N LYS A 215 14.78 7.80 1.26
CA LYS A 215 16.17 8.05 1.68
C LYS A 215 16.90 6.73 1.94
N THR A 216 16.25 5.81 2.65
CA THR A 216 16.79 4.47 2.92
C THR A 216 17.05 3.72 1.60
N ARG A 217 16.12 3.77 0.64
CA ARG A 217 16.30 3.14 -0.68
C ARG A 217 17.45 3.72 -1.50
N ASN A 218 17.63 5.03 -1.48
CA ASN A 218 18.75 5.68 -2.18
C ASN A 218 20.13 5.25 -1.66
N ILE A 219 20.25 4.87 -0.37
CA ILE A 219 21.50 4.34 0.18
C ILE A 219 21.88 3.03 -0.52
N TYR A 220 20.92 2.11 -0.72
CA TYR A 220 21.16 0.86 -1.43
C TYR A 220 21.55 1.09 -2.89
N ILE A 221 20.88 2.03 -3.57
CA ILE A 221 21.24 2.39 -4.95
C ILE A 221 22.68 2.92 -5.03
N ASN A 222 23.11 3.74 -4.07
CA ASN A 222 24.48 4.25 -4.04
C ASN A 222 25.52 3.20 -3.65
N ALA A 223 25.23 2.30 -2.70
CA ALA A 223 26.10 1.17 -2.40
C ALA A 223 26.30 0.28 -3.64
N SER A 224 25.22 0.09 -4.39
CA SER A 224 25.21 -0.72 -5.61
C SER A 224 25.95 -0.04 -6.79
N LYS A 225 26.02 1.30 -6.84
CA LYS A 225 26.92 2.06 -7.73
C LYS A 225 28.39 1.79 -7.41
N LYS A 226 28.71 1.85 -6.12
CA LYS A 226 30.09 1.75 -5.64
C LYS A 226 30.67 0.36 -5.90
N LYS A 227 29.86 -0.69 -5.75
CA LYS A 227 30.26 -2.06 -6.11
C LYS A 227 30.56 -2.19 -7.61
N GLU A 228 29.69 -1.66 -8.47
CA GLU A 228 29.91 -1.65 -9.92
C GLU A 228 31.23 -0.94 -10.32
N GLU A 229 31.57 0.16 -9.65
CA GLU A 229 32.83 0.88 -9.87
C GLU A 229 34.05 0.10 -9.36
N TYR A 230 33.88 -0.71 -8.32
CA TYR A 230 34.91 -1.60 -7.81
C TYR A 230 35.13 -2.79 -8.75
N ASP A 231 34.05 -3.49 -9.13
CA ASP A 231 34.09 -4.64 -10.05
C ASP A 231 34.70 -4.23 -11.41
N LYS A 232 34.43 -3.01 -11.91
CA LYS A 232 35.06 -2.47 -13.13
C LYS A 232 36.57 -2.24 -12.98
N LYS A 233 37.02 -1.76 -11.81
CA LYS A 233 38.45 -1.54 -11.54
C LYS A 233 39.20 -2.85 -11.36
N GLU A 234 38.59 -3.83 -10.69
CA GLU A 234 39.15 -5.17 -10.52
C GLU A 234 39.31 -5.88 -11.88
N LEU A 235 38.32 -5.77 -12.77
CA LEU A 235 38.42 -6.27 -14.15
C LEU A 235 39.49 -5.54 -14.99
N GLU A 236 39.67 -4.23 -14.80
CA GLU A 236 40.76 -3.49 -15.45
C GLU A 236 42.13 -3.92 -14.93
N GLU A 237 42.30 -4.03 -13.61
CA GLU A 237 43.55 -4.48 -12.97
C GLU A 237 43.94 -5.91 -13.41
N ASP A 238 42.99 -6.87 -13.39
CA ASP A 238 43.22 -8.25 -13.84
C ASP A 238 43.58 -8.31 -15.33
N TYR A 239 42.97 -7.46 -16.17
CA TYR A 239 43.32 -7.38 -17.60
C TYR A 239 44.77 -6.92 -17.83
N TYR A 240 45.23 -5.91 -17.09
CA TYR A 240 46.62 -5.44 -17.18
C TYR A 240 47.63 -6.42 -16.57
N GLU A 241 47.28 -7.10 -15.47
CA GLU A 241 48.14 -8.12 -14.85
C GLU A 241 48.34 -9.34 -15.77
N ASN A 242 47.30 -9.79 -16.47
CA ASN A 242 47.39 -10.89 -17.44
C ASN A 242 48.18 -10.49 -18.71
N LEU A 243 48.07 -9.23 -19.16
CA LEU A 243 48.85 -8.69 -20.29
C LEU A 243 50.37 -8.67 -20.01
N ASP A 244 50.78 -8.36 -18.78
CA ASP A 244 52.19 -8.38 -18.40
C ASP A 244 52.73 -9.82 -18.29
N THR A 245 51.92 -10.79 -17.86
CA THR A 245 52.35 -12.20 -17.80
C THR A 245 52.50 -12.90 -19.14
N ASP A 246 51.75 -12.50 -20.18
CA ASP A 246 51.88 -13.08 -21.52
C ASP A 246 53.05 -12.49 -22.29
N ASN A 247 53.35 -11.19 -22.14
CA ASN A 247 54.55 -10.57 -22.71
C ASN A 247 55.86 -11.13 -22.13
N VAL A 248 55.87 -11.55 -20.86
CA VAL A 248 57.06 -12.15 -20.21
C VAL A 248 57.32 -13.59 -20.68
N LYS A 249 56.31 -14.30 -21.20
CA LYS A 249 56.51 -15.66 -21.76
C LYS A 249 57.09 -15.64 -23.18
N GLU A 250 56.78 -14.63 -24.00
CA GLU A 250 57.35 -14.50 -25.34
C GLU A 250 58.82 -14.03 -25.32
N GLU A 251 59.23 -13.17 -24.38
CA GLU A 251 60.64 -12.73 -24.26
C GLU A 251 61.61 -13.81 -23.71
N GLY A 252 61.09 -14.93 -23.19
CA GLY A 252 61.88 -16.00 -22.59
C GLY A 252 62.41 -17.05 -23.56
N ASP A 253 61.83 -17.16 -24.77
CA ASP A 253 62.12 -18.26 -25.72
C ASP A 253 63.06 -17.83 -26.87
N GLU A 254 63.25 -16.53 -27.10
CA GLU A 254 64.13 -16.03 -28.19
C GLU A 254 65.62 -15.92 -27.81
N ARG A 255 66.04 -16.42 -26.64
CA ARG A 255 67.43 -16.27 -26.16
C ARG A 255 68.36 -17.47 -26.31
N TYR A 256 67.99 -18.47 -27.13
CA TYR A 256 68.88 -19.58 -27.52
C TYR A 256 68.58 -20.14 -28.93
N GLU A 257 68.79 -19.34 -29.98
CA GLU A 257 69.14 -19.87 -31.32
C GLU A 257 70.40 -19.19 -31.86
#